data_AF-A0AAN8YXZ2-F1
#
_entry.id   AF-A0AAN8YXZ2-F1
#
_cell.length_a   1.000
_cell.length_b   1.000
_cell.length_c   1.000
_cell.angle_alpha   90.00
_cell.angle_beta   90.00
_cell.angle_gamma   90.00
#
_symmetry.space_group_name_H-M   'P 1'
#
loop_
_entity.id
_entity.type
_entity.pdbx_description
1 polymer ?
#
loop_
_entity_poly.entity_id
_entity_poly.type
_entity_poly.pdbx_seq_one_letter_code
_entity_poly.pdbx_strand_id
1 'polypeptide(L)'
;MASPSHHVMSSHLLFLIFIFLLYASLKANCQNPSNFSCPSFKCGDGTSINYPFWHQEQETEYCGYPGFGVLCSSQRPILHLSDHRYYVESIDYSQHTMILAYTELDATCPRAMHNVTLKSSPLLSYGTDEKMLIFVYNCSVYPASPPPVACLRHGIKQSFVFLLGSVPDFDWYENCETIVSVPVMGDAVNGVMINGYDRALQEGFRLTWQPDGVCQLCEATGGFCKYGLNQTFSCICSDGQHSSNCYNNDATGAVILFCVVILGGGFYLVRRHKLALQHLGFSRLPTSQKL
;
A
#
# COMPACT_ATOMS: atom_id res chain seq x y z
N MET A 1 10.58 72.77 8.61
CA MET A 1 9.35 71.97 8.83
C MET A 1 9.27 70.93 7.72
N ALA A 2 9.73 69.70 7.99
CA ALA A 2 9.57 68.58 7.07
C ALA A 2 8.41 67.73 7.59
N SER A 3 7.42 67.49 6.74
CA SER A 3 6.16 66.83 7.09
C SER A 3 6.40 65.34 7.48
N PRO A 4 5.87 64.85 8.61
CA PRO A 4 6.08 63.48 9.08
C PRO A 4 5.30 62.42 8.28
N SER A 5 4.54 62.83 7.25
CA SER A 5 3.70 61.94 6.42
C SER A 5 4.49 61.05 5.45
N HIS A 6 5.70 61.44 5.03
CA HIS A 6 6.46 60.70 4.02
C HIS A 6 7.13 59.41 4.55
N HIS A 7 7.50 59.36 5.83
CA HIS A 7 8.11 58.16 6.42
C HIS A 7 7.11 57.03 6.69
N VAL A 8 5.84 57.37 6.91
CA VAL A 8 4.78 56.39 7.21
C VAL A 8 4.31 55.67 5.94
N MET A 9 4.16 56.39 4.82
CA MET A 9 3.80 55.78 3.53
C MET A 9 4.84 54.77 3.02
N SER A 10 6.13 55.04 3.24
CA SER A 10 7.23 54.15 2.82
C SER A 10 7.22 52.81 3.60
N SER A 11 6.93 52.87 4.90
CA SER A 11 6.85 51.67 5.76
C SER A 11 5.66 50.76 5.39
N HIS A 12 4.51 51.32 5.01
CA HIS A 12 3.36 50.53 4.57
C HIS A 12 3.61 49.83 3.23
N LEU A 13 4.32 50.49 2.31
CA LEU A 13 4.66 49.91 1.01
C LEU A 13 5.61 48.71 1.15
N LEU A 14 6.63 48.83 2.01
CA LEU A 14 7.55 47.74 2.32
C LEU A 14 6.86 46.54 2.98
N PHE A 15 5.88 46.79 3.85
CA PHE A 15 5.08 45.73 4.48
C PHE A 15 4.20 44.99 3.47
N LEU A 16 3.57 45.71 2.53
CA LEU A 16 2.79 45.10 1.46
C LEU A 16 3.66 44.27 0.50
N ILE A 17 4.87 44.74 0.18
CA ILE A 17 5.84 43.99 -0.62
C ILE A 17 6.26 42.70 0.11
N PHE A 18 6.50 42.77 1.42
CA PHE A 18 6.84 41.59 2.22
C PHE A 18 5.70 40.56 2.25
N ILE A 19 4.45 41.00 2.41
CA ILE A 19 3.28 40.10 2.33
C ILE A 19 3.15 39.48 0.94
N PHE A 20 3.36 40.27 -0.12
CA PHE A 20 3.31 39.78 -1.50
C PHE A 20 4.41 38.75 -1.77
N LEU A 21 5.63 38.99 -1.29
CA LEU A 21 6.75 38.04 -1.41
C LEU A 21 6.52 36.77 -0.60
N LEU A 22 5.92 36.86 0.60
CA LEU A 22 5.48 35.69 1.37
C LEU A 22 4.42 34.90 0.62
N TYR A 23 3.41 35.57 0.07
CA TYR A 23 2.35 34.94 -0.72
C TYR A 23 2.89 34.27 -2.00
N ALA A 24 3.82 34.93 -2.70
CA ALA A 24 4.50 34.39 -3.87
C ALA A 24 5.38 33.19 -3.51
N SER A 25 6.09 33.23 -2.38
CA SER A 25 6.91 32.10 -1.91
C SER A 25 6.06 30.89 -1.51
N LEU A 26 4.88 31.12 -0.93
CA LEU A 26 3.91 30.06 -0.60
C LEU A 26 3.35 29.39 -1.87
N LYS A 27 3.13 30.17 -2.96
CA LYS A 27 2.72 29.61 -4.26
C LYS A 27 3.85 28.93 -5.02
N ALA A 28 5.09 29.40 -4.87
CA ALA A 28 6.25 28.86 -5.58
C ALA A 28 6.66 27.46 -5.12
N ASN A 29 6.13 26.98 -3.97
CA ASN A 29 6.35 25.62 -3.49
C ASN A 29 5.32 24.59 -4.03
N CYS A 30 4.44 24.99 -4.95
CA CYS A 30 3.72 24.03 -5.78
C CYS A 30 4.71 23.47 -6.81
N GLN A 31 5.49 22.45 -6.41
CA GLN A 31 6.23 21.63 -7.35
C GLN A 31 5.31 21.23 -8.50
N ASN A 32 5.87 21.21 -9.72
CA ASN A 32 5.24 20.70 -10.94
C ASN A 32 4.40 19.47 -10.61
N PRO A 33 3.23 19.27 -11.26
CA PRO A 33 2.45 18.05 -11.10
C PRO A 33 3.26 16.88 -11.66
N SER A 34 4.18 16.33 -10.86
CA SER A 34 4.57 14.95 -10.96
C SER A 34 3.27 14.17 -10.95
N ASN A 35 3.00 13.37 -11.99
CA ASN A 35 1.82 12.51 -12.04
C ASN A 35 1.63 11.86 -10.66
N PHE A 36 0.67 12.35 -9.87
CA PHE A 36 0.42 11.92 -8.48
C PHE A 36 -0.32 10.57 -8.47
N SER A 37 -0.03 9.74 -9.46
CA SER A 37 -0.69 8.49 -9.75
C SER A 37 0.38 7.43 -9.93
N CYS A 38 0.04 6.22 -9.51
CA CYS A 38 0.94 5.09 -9.63
C CYS A 38 0.84 4.52 -11.03
N PRO A 39 1.95 4.54 -11.80
CA PRO A 39 1.91 4.20 -13.20
C PRO A 39 1.49 2.74 -13.36
N SER A 40 0.56 2.50 -14.28
CA SER A 40 0.29 1.15 -14.76
C SER A 40 1.43 0.70 -15.68
N PHE A 41 1.60 -0.61 -15.80
CA PHE A 41 2.55 -1.22 -16.71
C PHE A 41 1.92 -2.40 -17.45
N LYS A 42 2.56 -2.80 -18.54
CA LYS A 42 2.17 -3.99 -19.31
C LYS A 42 3.12 -5.14 -19.00
N CYS A 43 2.59 -6.34 -18.93
CA CYS A 43 3.34 -7.53 -18.54
C CYS A 43 2.95 -8.72 -19.44
N GLY A 44 3.91 -9.59 -19.76
CA GLY A 44 3.70 -10.76 -20.61
C GLY A 44 3.11 -10.41 -21.98
N ASP A 45 1.94 -10.99 -22.27
CA ASP A 45 1.17 -10.84 -23.50
C ASP A 45 0.48 -9.47 -23.69
N GLY A 46 0.78 -8.49 -22.82
CA GLY A 46 0.17 -7.15 -22.86
C GLY A 46 -0.91 -6.93 -21.80
N THR A 47 -1.03 -7.86 -20.84
CA THR A 47 -1.86 -7.72 -19.65
C THR A 47 -1.51 -6.41 -18.91
N SER A 48 -2.54 -5.59 -18.63
CA SER A 48 -2.39 -4.34 -17.87
C SER A 48 -2.33 -4.63 -16.38
N ILE A 49 -1.25 -4.22 -15.74
CA ILE A 49 -1.07 -4.30 -14.29
C ILE A 49 -1.13 -2.87 -13.73
N ASN A 50 -2.07 -2.65 -12.81
CA ASN A 50 -2.33 -1.39 -12.15
C ASN A 50 -2.10 -1.52 -10.64
N TYR A 51 -2.09 -0.38 -9.94
CA TYR A 51 -2.18 -0.31 -8.49
C TYR A 51 -3.29 -1.25 -7.96
N PRO A 52 -3.05 -2.04 -6.90
CA PRO A 52 -1.92 -1.95 -5.95
C PRO A 52 -0.68 -2.78 -6.32
N PHE A 53 -0.64 -3.36 -7.51
CA PHE A 53 0.50 -4.14 -7.99
C PHE A 53 1.58 -3.22 -8.56
N TRP A 54 2.84 -3.62 -8.38
CA TRP A 54 4.01 -2.85 -8.79
C TRP A 54 5.05 -3.74 -9.46
N HIS A 55 5.93 -3.15 -10.27
CA HIS A 55 6.91 -3.89 -11.05
C HIS A 55 8.13 -4.27 -10.19
N GLN A 56 8.36 -5.58 -10.00
CA GLN A 56 9.34 -6.05 -9.01
C GLN A 56 10.80 -5.74 -9.36
N GLU A 57 11.17 -5.62 -10.64
CA GLU A 57 12.57 -5.75 -11.04
C GLU A 57 13.46 -4.53 -10.78
N GLN A 58 12.96 -3.34 -10.37
CA GLN A 58 13.79 -2.13 -10.45
C GLN A 58 13.62 -1.04 -9.38
N GLU A 59 12.76 -1.19 -8.37
CA GLU A 59 12.43 -0.02 -7.54
C GLU A 59 13.01 -0.09 -6.11
N THR A 60 13.85 0.91 -5.77
CA THR A 60 14.25 1.19 -4.37
C THR A 60 13.06 1.66 -3.52
N GLU A 61 11.98 2.09 -4.18
CA GLU A 61 10.71 2.46 -3.57
C GLU A 61 9.60 2.18 -4.57
N TYR A 62 8.56 1.48 -4.15
CA TYR A 62 7.45 1.09 -5.02
C TYR A 62 6.15 1.77 -4.60
N CYS A 63 5.32 2.10 -5.58
CA CYS A 63 3.93 2.46 -5.31
C CYS A 63 3.02 1.23 -5.43
N GLY A 64 2.47 0.78 -4.32
CA GLY A 64 1.65 -0.42 -4.24
C GLY A 64 1.78 -1.10 -2.89
N TYR A 65 1.19 -2.28 -2.77
CA TYR A 65 1.19 -3.03 -1.51
C TYR A 65 2.45 -3.87 -1.33
N PRO A 66 3.00 -3.96 -0.11
CA PRO A 66 4.05 -4.92 0.20
C PRO A 66 3.59 -6.35 -0.16
N GLY A 67 4.42 -7.08 -0.90
CA GLY A 67 4.11 -8.43 -1.38
C GLY A 67 3.30 -8.50 -2.69
N PHE A 68 2.93 -7.37 -3.30
CA PHE A 68 2.21 -7.30 -4.58
C PHE A 68 3.14 -7.01 -5.77
N GLY A 69 4.43 -7.26 -5.58
CA GLY A 69 5.43 -7.14 -6.64
C GLY A 69 5.19 -8.20 -7.71
N VAL A 70 4.99 -7.76 -8.94
CA VAL A 70 4.77 -8.61 -10.11
C VAL A 70 6.05 -8.63 -10.94
N LEU A 71 6.49 -9.83 -11.27
CA LEU A 71 7.63 -10.08 -12.15
C LEU A 71 7.12 -10.40 -13.56
N CYS A 72 7.68 -9.74 -14.57
CA CYS A 72 7.24 -9.90 -15.93
C CYS A 72 8.06 -10.93 -16.70
N SER A 73 7.49 -12.12 -16.85
CA SER A 73 7.97 -13.09 -17.84
C SER A 73 7.42 -12.73 -19.23
N SER A 74 8.05 -13.24 -20.28
CA SER A 74 7.64 -13.01 -21.68
C SER A 74 6.26 -13.56 -22.03
N GLN A 75 5.70 -14.43 -21.19
CA GLN A 75 4.42 -15.11 -21.44
C GLN A 75 3.30 -14.63 -20.50
N ARG A 76 3.54 -14.62 -19.18
CA ARG A 76 2.53 -14.28 -18.17
C ARG A 76 3.15 -13.48 -17.01
N PRO A 77 2.36 -12.62 -16.34
CA PRO A 77 2.79 -12.02 -15.08
C PRO A 77 2.97 -13.09 -14.00
N ILE A 78 3.98 -12.90 -13.14
CA ILE A 78 4.31 -13.82 -12.05
C ILE A 78 4.20 -13.08 -10.72
N LEU A 79 3.49 -13.68 -9.77
CA LEU A 79 3.43 -13.24 -8.38
C LEU A 79 4.18 -14.24 -7.48
N HIS A 80 4.93 -13.71 -6.53
CA HIS A 80 5.57 -14.50 -5.49
C HIS A 80 4.69 -14.56 -4.24
N LEU A 81 4.37 -15.77 -3.78
CA LEU A 81 3.78 -16.01 -2.46
C LEU A 81 4.79 -16.80 -1.62
N SER A 82 5.34 -16.16 -0.59
CA SER A 82 6.47 -16.69 0.16
C SER A 82 7.61 -17.12 -0.80
N ASP A 83 8.01 -18.38 -0.82
CA ASP A 83 9.14 -18.86 -1.61
C ASP A 83 8.76 -19.39 -3.00
N HIS A 84 7.48 -19.28 -3.39
CA HIS A 84 6.95 -19.93 -4.58
C HIS A 84 6.35 -18.94 -5.60
N ARG A 85 6.41 -19.33 -6.87
CA ARG A 85 5.95 -18.54 -8.02
C ARG A 85 4.62 -19.05 -8.55
N TYR A 86 3.74 -18.11 -8.85
CA TYR A 86 2.42 -18.36 -9.43
C TYR A 86 2.22 -17.48 -10.65
N TYR A 87 1.58 -18.02 -11.69
CA TYR A 87 1.13 -17.19 -12.81
C TYR A 87 -0.11 -16.42 -12.37
N VAL A 88 -0.16 -15.14 -12.73
CA VAL A 88 -1.36 -14.32 -12.56
C VAL A 88 -2.23 -14.52 -13.80
N GLU A 89 -3.35 -15.21 -13.64
CA GLU A 89 -4.27 -15.49 -14.75
C GLU A 89 -5.22 -14.33 -14.99
N SER A 90 -5.72 -13.73 -13.91
CA SER A 90 -6.59 -12.55 -14.00
C SER A 90 -6.58 -11.73 -12.71
N ILE A 91 -6.89 -10.44 -12.85
CA ILE A 91 -7.03 -9.49 -11.75
C ILE A 91 -8.36 -8.74 -11.96
N ASP A 92 -9.24 -8.80 -10.95
CA ASP A 92 -10.43 -7.97 -10.86
C ASP A 92 -10.20 -6.88 -9.81
N TYR A 93 -9.86 -5.69 -10.30
CA TYR A 93 -9.65 -4.50 -9.47
C TYR A 93 -10.91 -4.01 -8.77
N SER A 94 -12.10 -4.31 -9.30
CA SER A 94 -13.37 -3.88 -8.69
C SER A 94 -13.70 -4.73 -7.47
N GLN A 95 -13.51 -6.04 -7.58
CA GLN A 95 -13.77 -6.99 -6.50
C GLN A 95 -12.58 -7.20 -5.58
N HIS A 96 -11.43 -6.60 -5.90
CA HIS A 96 -10.18 -6.80 -5.19
C HIS A 96 -9.77 -8.29 -5.14
N THR A 97 -9.88 -8.97 -6.29
CA THR A 97 -9.57 -10.40 -6.42
C THR A 97 -8.60 -10.69 -7.55
N MET A 98 -7.81 -11.75 -7.40
CA MET A 98 -6.93 -12.27 -8.45
C MET A 98 -6.96 -13.79 -8.47
N ILE A 99 -6.81 -14.36 -9.66
CA ILE A 99 -6.69 -15.80 -9.87
C ILE A 99 -5.23 -16.12 -10.15
N LEU A 100 -4.69 -17.07 -9.38
CA LEU A 100 -3.32 -17.55 -9.49
C LEU A 100 -3.30 -18.99 -9.95
N ALA A 101 -2.47 -19.29 -10.96
CA ALA A 101 -2.21 -20.64 -11.44
C ALA A 101 -0.82 -21.13 -10.99
N TYR A 102 -0.71 -22.43 -10.78
CA TYR A 102 0.55 -23.08 -10.43
C TYR A 102 1.50 -23.09 -11.64
N THR A 103 2.78 -22.81 -11.40
CA THR A 103 3.79 -22.68 -12.47
C THR A 103 4.40 -24.02 -12.91
N GLU A 104 4.37 -25.04 -12.06
CA GLU A 104 5.04 -26.33 -12.25
C GLU A 104 4.05 -27.50 -12.27
N LEU A 105 3.06 -27.45 -13.16
CA LEU A 105 2.09 -28.55 -13.34
C LEU A 105 2.39 -29.37 -14.58
N ASP A 106 2.46 -30.70 -14.40
CA ASP A 106 2.38 -31.65 -15.50
C ASP A 106 0.97 -31.62 -16.10
N ALA A 107 0.87 -31.48 -17.42
CA ALA A 107 -0.42 -31.35 -18.12
C ALA A 107 -1.28 -32.62 -18.05
N THR A 108 -0.65 -33.79 -17.90
CA THR A 108 -1.29 -35.11 -17.92
C THR A 108 -1.53 -35.68 -16.53
N CYS A 109 -0.67 -35.34 -15.57
CA CYS A 109 -0.82 -35.74 -14.19
C CYS A 109 -0.40 -34.61 -13.23
N PRO A 110 -1.25 -33.57 -13.07
CA PRO A 110 -0.95 -32.44 -12.21
C PRO A 110 -0.53 -32.90 -10.81
N ARG A 111 0.59 -32.35 -10.32
CA ARG A 111 1.17 -32.69 -9.03
C ARG A 111 1.45 -31.42 -8.25
N ALA A 112 0.76 -31.23 -7.13
CA ALA A 112 1.07 -30.15 -6.21
C ALA A 112 2.42 -30.41 -5.52
N MET A 113 3.41 -29.54 -5.74
CA MET A 113 4.77 -29.74 -5.23
C MET A 113 5.02 -29.13 -3.85
N HIS A 114 4.24 -28.12 -3.46
CA HIS A 114 4.45 -27.36 -2.24
C HIS A 114 3.14 -26.82 -1.67
N ASN A 115 3.15 -26.50 -0.38
CA ASN A 115 2.03 -25.86 0.30
C ASN A 115 1.90 -24.40 -0.16
N VAL A 116 0.66 -23.90 -0.28
CA VAL A 116 0.43 -22.47 -0.49
C VAL A 116 0.31 -21.78 0.87
N THR A 117 1.13 -20.75 1.11
CA THR A 117 1.19 -20.02 2.38
C THR A 117 1.23 -18.51 2.16
N LEU A 118 0.32 -17.81 2.83
CA LEU A 118 0.15 -16.35 2.75
C LEU A 118 0.84 -15.61 3.91
N LYS A 119 1.66 -16.29 4.73
CA LYS A 119 2.28 -15.70 5.94
C LYS A 119 3.08 -14.41 5.66
N SER A 120 3.68 -14.30 4.48
CA SER A 120 4.46 -13.13 4.05
C SER A 120 3.63 -12.07 3.33
N SER A 121 2.31 -12.26 3.25
CA SER A 121 1.38 -11.42 2.48
C SER A 121 0.13 -11.14 3.30
N PRO A 122 0.22 -10.32 4.37
CA PRO A 122 -0.85 -10.12 5.34
C PRO A 122 -2.11 -9.48 4.76
N LEU A 123 -1.98 -8.77 3.63
CA LEU A 123 -3.10 -8.15 2.92
C LEU A 123 -3.86 -9.13 2.03
N LEU A 124 -3.37 -10.37 1.87
CA LEU A 124 -3.99 -11.41 1.07
C LEU A 124 -4.79 -12.38 1.94
N SER A 125 -5.92 -12.84 1.40
CA SER A 125 -6.74 -13.90 1.96
C SER A 125 -7.25 -14.81 0.85
N TYR A 126 -7.54 -16.07 1.17
CA TYR A 126 -8.24 -16.96 0.25
C TYR A 126 -9.67 -16.43 0.05
N GLY A 127 -10.21 -16.54 -1.16
CA GLY A 127 -11.62 -16.22 -1.36
C GLY A 127 -12.53 -17.20 -0.62
N THR A 128 -13.76 -16.78 -0.38
CA THR A 128 -14.69 -17.46 0.54
C THR A 128 -15.12 -18.84 0.08
N ASP A 129 -15.09 -19.09 -1.23
CA ASP A 129 -15.53 -20.34 -1.83
C ASP A 129 -14.36 -21.31 -2.05
N GLU A 130 -13.15 -20.93 -1.65
CA GLU A 130 -11.95 -21.70 -1.93
C GLU A 130 -11.89 -22.93 -1.04
N LYS A 131 -11.53 -24.05 -1.66
CA LYS A 131 -11.42 -25.36 -1.01
C LYS A 131 -9.96 -25.78 -0.95
N MET A 132 -9.59 -26.52 0.07
CA MET A 132 -8.23 -27.05 0.20
C MET A 132 -8.20 -28.52 -0.20
N LEU A 133 -7.32 -28.88 -1.14
CA LEU A 133 -6.99 -30.26 -1.47
C LEU A 133 -5.74 -30.70 -0.71
N ILE A 134 -5.79 -31.90 -0.15
CA ILE A 134 -4.68 -32.56 0.55
C ILE A 134 -4.16 -33.69 -0.32
N PHE A 135 -2.93 -33.54 -0.81
CA PHE A 135 -2.18 -34.53 -1.53
C PHE A 135 -1.31 -35.31 -0.55
N VAL A 136 -1.38 -36.64 -0.62
CA VAL A 136 -0.53 -37.54 0.15
C VAL A 136 0.23 -38.43 -0.81
N TYR A 137 1.55 -38.35 -0.78
CA TYR A 137 2.40 -38.96 -1.81
C TYR A 137 3.15 -40.18 -1.30
N ASN A 138 3.29 -41.17 -2.20
CA ASN A 138 4.21 -42.29 -2.07
C ASN A 138 4.03 -43.08 -0.75
N CYS A 139 2.79 -43.45 -0.45
CA CYS A 139 2.43 -44.28 0.69
C CYS A 139 2.82 -45.75 0.48
N SER A 140 3.42 -46.35 1.51
CA SER A 140 3.78 -47.78 1.51
C SER A 140 2.68 -48.65 2.11
N VAL A 141 1.97 -48.13 3.11
CA VAL A 141 0.76 -48.72 3.71
C VAL A 141 -0.37 -47.69 3.56
N TYR A 142 -1.55 -48.14 3.19
CA TYR A 142 -2.70 -47.27 2.93
C TYR A 142 -4.02 -48.04 3.10
N PRO A 143 -5.11 -47.33 3.41
CA PRO A 143 -6.45 -47.93 3.48
C PRO A 143 -6.92 -48.42 2.11
N ALA A 144 -7.83 -49.40 2.08
CA ALA A 144 -8.36 -49.97 0.85
C ALA A 144 -9.25 -49.01 0.03
N SER A 145 -9.75 -47.94 0.66
CA SER A 145 -10.62 -46.94 0.05
C SER A 145 -10.25 -45.56 0.60
N PRO A 146 -10.26 -44.48 -0.21
CA PRO A 146 -10.59 -44.44 -1.66
C PRO A 146 -9.48 -45.02 -2.55
N PRO A 147 -9.74 -45.24 -3.86
CA PRO A 147 -8.69 -45.68 -4.79
C PRO A 147 -7.58 -44.63 -4.93
N PRO A 148 -6.33 -45.06 -5.16
CA PRO A 148 -5.21 -44.16 -5.38
C PRO A 148 -5.29 -43.46 -6.73
N VAL A 149 -4.57 -42.34 -6.85
CA VAL A 149 -4.40 -41.62 -8.12
C VAL A 149 -3.34 -42.33 -8.96
N ALA A 150 -3.79 -43.05 -9.99
CA ALA A 150 -2.96 -43.97 -10.76
C ALA A 150 -1.71 -43.31 -11.39
N CYS A 151 -1.82 -42.07 -11.88
CA CYS A 151 -0.71 -41.38 -12.54
C CYS A 151 0.34 -40.83 -11.56
N LEU A 152 -0.02 -40.69 -10.27
CA LEU A 152 0.89 -40.26 -9.20
C LEU A 152 1.60 -41.44 -8.50
N ARG A 153 1.52 -42.64 -9.08
CA ARG A 153 2.12 -43.87 -8.55
C ARG A 153 3.64 -43.86 -8.73
N HIS A 154 4.36 -44.28 -7.69
CA HIS A 154 5.81 -44.42 -7.72
C HIS A 154 6.24 -45.85 -7.32
N GLY A 155 6.51 -46.70 -8.32
CA GLY A 155 6.83 -48.11 -8.10
C GLY A 155 5.65 -48.88 -7.51
N ILE A 156 5.79 -49.37 -6.27
CA ILE A 156 4.70 -50.01 -5.51
C ILE A 156 3.91 -49.02 -4.63
N LYS A 157 4.47 -47.82 -4.40
CA LYS A 157 3.90 -46.81 -3.52
C LYS A 157 2.76 -46.07 -4.22
N GLN A 158 1.73 -45.76 -3.45
CA GLN A 158 0.50 -45.14 -3.95
C GLN A 158 0.34 -43.71 -3.44
N SER A 159 -0.35 -42.87 -4.20
CA SER A 159 -0.62 -41.48 -3.84
C SER A 159 -2.12 -41.21 -3.87
N PHE A 160 -2.56 -40.29 -3.03
CA PHE A 160 -3.97 -39.98 -2.82
C PHE A 160 -4.18 -38.47 -2.79
N VAL A 161 -5.40 -38.05 -3.14
CA VAL A 161 -5.82 -36.66 -3.10
C VAL A 161 -7.15 -36.62 -2.35
N PHE A 162 -7.30 -35.72 -1.42
CA PHE A 162 -8.50 -35.58 -0.60
C PHE A 162 -8.97 -34.14 -0.59
N LEU A 163 -10.26 -33.95 -0.41
CA LEU A 163 -10.76 -32.65 0.02
C LEU A 163 -10.51 -32.50 1.53
N LEU A 164 -10.12 -31.32 1.99
CA LEU A 164 -9.98 -31.06 3.41
C LEU A 164 -11.31 -31.35 4.13
N GLY A 165 -11.25 -32.16 5.20
CA GLY A 165 -12.42 -32.67 5.91
C GLY A 165 -12.93 -34.03 5.44
N SER A 166 -12.44 -34.56 4.31
CA SER A 166 -12.75 -35.91 3.81
C SER A 166 -11.55 -36.87 3.88
N VAL A 167 -10.50 -36.52 4.63
CA VAL A 167 -9.30 -37.34 4.80
C VAL A 167 -9.65 -38.52 5.74
N PRO A 168 -9.44 -39.79 5.33
CA PRO A 168 -9.66 -40.93 6.21
C PRO A 168 -8.79 -40.88 7.46
N ASP A 169 -9.35 -41.37 8.58
CA ASP A 169 -8.61 -41.55 9.83
C ASP A 169 -7.59 -42.68 9.67
N PHE A 170 -6.34 -42.29 9.40
CA PHE A 170 -5.20 -43.16 9.13
C PHE A 170 -3.92 -42.38 9.40
N ASP A 171 -2.85 -43.09 9.77
CA ASP A 171 -1.56 -42.47 10.05
C ASP A 171 -0.78 -42.18 8.76
N TRP A 172 -1.24 -41.17 8.02
CA TRP A 172 -0.63 -40.76 6.76
C TRP A 172 0.80 -40.23 6.91
N TYR A 173 1.14 -39.65 8.07
CA TYR A 173 2.47 -39.08 8.31
C TYR A 173 3.56 -40.14 8.46
N GLU A 174 3.24 -41.27 9.12
CA GLU A 174 4.20 -42.37 9.29
C GLU A 174 4.34 -43.25 8.05
N ASN A 175 3.29 -43.32 7.21
CA ASN A 175 3.22 -44.30 6.11
C ASN A 175 3.51 -43.73 4.72
N CYS A 176 3.63 -42.40 4.60
CA CYS A 176 3.79 -41.69 3.33
C CYS A 176 4.93 -40.67 3.40
N GLU A 177 5.49 -40.31 2.24
CA GLU A 177 6.71 -39.49 2.20
C GLU A 177 6.44 -38.00 2.32
N THR A 178 5.31 -37.53 1.81
CA THR A 178 5.04 -36.09 1.71
C THR A 178 3.54 -35.83 1.72
N ILE A 179 3.14 -34.79 2.46
CA ILE A 179 1.77 -34.27 2.49
C ILE A 179 1.80 -32.81 2.06
N VAL A 180 0.98 -32.46 1.08
CA VAL A 180 0.88 -31.12 0.50
C VAL A 180 -0.57 -30.66 0.51
N SER A 181 -0.81 -29.42 0.93
CA SER A 181 -2.11 -28.78 0.98
C SER A 181 -2.14 -27.57 0.06
N VAL A 182 -3.11 -27.55 -0.85
CA VAL A 182 -3.24 -26.49 -1.86
C VAL A 182 -4.68 -26.01 -1.99
N PRO A 183 -4.91 -24.70 -2.14
CA PRO A 183 -6.22 -24.15 -2.46
C PRO A 183 -6.60 -24.44 -3.91
N VAL A 184 -7.89 -24.59 -4.16
CA VAL A 184 -8.52 -24.63 -5.49
C VAL A 184 -9.84 -23.87 -5.42
N MET A 185 -10.32 -23.39 -6.57
CA MET A 185 -11.65 -22.78 -6.62
C MET A 185 -12.74 -23.81 -6.28
N GLY A 186 -13.72 -23.39 -5.48
CA GLY A 186 -14.72 -24.30 -4.92
C GLY A 186 -15.63 -24.99 -5.92
N ASP A 187 -15.91 -24.33 -7.03
CA ASP A 187 -16.71 -24.80 -8.17
C ASP A 187 -15.96 -25.82 -9.04
N ALA A 188 -14.63 -25.85 -8.97
CA ALA A 188 -13.81 -26.83 -9.66
C ALA A 188 -13.88 -28.24 -9.04
N VAL A 189 -14.37 -28.37 -7.80
CA VAL A 189 -14.44 -29.67 -7.08
C VAL A 189 -15.83 -29.96 -6.47
N ASN A 190 -16.45 -31.05 -6.91
CA ASN A 190 -17.77 -31.48 -6.45
C ASN A 190 -17.69 -32.53 -5.33
N GLY A 191 -17.85 -32.05 -4.08
CA GLY A 191 -18.39 -32.73 -2.88
C GLY A 191 -17.76 -34.03 -2.39
N VAL A 192 -17.55 -35.02 -3.26
CA VAL A 192 -17.19 -36.40 -2.88
C VAL A 192 -16.23 -37.07 -3.89
N MET A 193 -16.15 -36.62 -5.14
CA MET A 193 -15.29 -37.26 -6.14
C MET A 193 -14.06 -36.40 -6.48
N ILE A 194 -12.89 -36.99 -6.33
CA ILE A 194 -11.56 -36.46 -6.70
C ILE A 194 -11.39 -36.38 -8.24
N ASN A 195 -12.35 -36.92 -9.01
CA ASN A 195 -12.40 -36.76 -10.46
C ASN A 195 -12.53 -35.27 -10.80
N GLY A 196 -11.45 -34.66 -11.30
CA GLY A 196 -11.38 -33.23 -11.61
C GLY A 196 -10.32 -32.45 -10.82
N TYR A 197 -9.59 -33.07 -9.90
CA TYR A 197 -8.48 -32.39 -9.20
C TYR A 197 -7.42 -31.84 -10.18
N ASP A 198 -7.22 -32.56 -11.29
CA ASP A 198 -6.33 -32.22 -12.38
C ASP A 198 -6.73 -30.89 -13.02
N ARG A 199 -8.02 -30.74 -13.34
CA ARG A 199 -8.58 -29.48 -13.84
C ARG A 199 -8.54 -28.39 -12.77
N ALA A 200 -8.91 -28.70 -11.53
CA ALA A 200 -8.92 -27.75 -10.43
C ALA A 200 -7.52 -27.14 -10.18
N LEU A 201 -6.45 -27.95 -10.28
CA LEU A 201 -5.08 -27.44 -10.23
C LEU A 201 -4.73 -26.56 -11.44
N GLN A 202 -5.17 -26.91 -12.65
CA GLN A 202 -4.91 -26.12 -13.85
C GLN A 202 -5.61 -24.76 -13.80
N GLU A 203 -6.83 -24.70 -13.26
CA GLU A 203 -7.60 -23.47 -13.09
C GLU A 203 -7.06 -22.59 -11.94
N GLY A 204 -6.44 -23.22 -10.93
CA GLY A 204 -5.75 -22.54 -9.85
C GLY A 204 -6.68 -22.13 -8.70
N PHE A 205 -6.36 -21.00 -8.06
CA PHE A 205 -7.07 -20.52 -6.87
C PHE A 205 -7.19 -19.00 -6.86
N ARG A 206 -8.21 -18.52 -6.16
CA ARG A 206 -8.49 -17.08 -6.03
C ARG A 206 -7.99 -16.56 -4.69
N LEU A 207 -7.35 -15.40 -4.75
CA LEU A 207 -7.03 -14.59 -3.59
C LEU A 207 -7.80 -13.28 -3.66
N THR A 208 -8.18 -12.79 -2.49
CA THR A 208 -8.73 -11.46 -2.27
C THR A 208 -7.69 -10.60 -1.57
N TRP A 209 -7.72 -9.29 -1.78
CA TRP A 209 -6.91 -8.36 -1.01
C TRP A 209 -7.71 -7.23 -0.40
N GLN A 210 -7.22 -6.74 0.74
CA GLN A 210 -7.73 -5.52 1.36
C GLN A 210 -6.58 -4.69 1.93
N PRO A 211 -6.56 -3.36 1.72
CA PRO A 211 -5.61 -2.49 2.39
C PRO A 211 -5.88 -2.48 3.89
N ASP A 212 -4.82 -2.34 4.68
CA ASP A 212 -4.92 -2.15 6.13
C ASP A 212 -4.12 -0.93 6.61
N GLY A 213 -4.29 -0.60 7.89
CA GLY A 213 -3.47 0.36 8.61
C GLY A 213 -3.37 1.74 7.94
N VAL A 214 -2.13 2.24 7.82
CA VAL A 214 -1.84 3.58 7.27
C VAL A 214 -2.14 3.69 5.78
N CYS A 215 -2.08 2.59 5.06
CA CYS A 215 -2.37 2.59 3.63
C CYS A 215 -3.87 2.75 3.37
N GLN A 216 -4.71 2.05 4.14
CA GLN A 216 -6.16 2.22 4.10
C GLN A 216 -6.58 3.68 4.36
N LEU A 217 -5.92 4.37 5.30
CA LEU A 217 -6.17 5.79 5.57
C LEU A 217 -5.80 6.68 4.38
N CYS A 218 -4.67 6.40 3.72
CA CYS A 218 -4.23 7.13 2.54
C CYS A 218 -5.24 7.00 1.39
N GLU A 219 -5.64 5.77 1.08
CA GLU A 219 -6.57 5.48 -0.02
C GLU A 219 -7.97 6.02 0.25
N ALA A 220 -8.44 5.98 1.50
CA ALA A 220 -9.72 6.57 1.90
C ALA A 220 -9.78 8.08 1.62
N THR A 221 -8.62 8.73 1.49
CA THR A 221 -8.49 10.16 1.15
C THR A 221 -8.12 10.42 -0.31
N GLY A 222 -8.12 9.39 -1.16
CA GLY A 222 -7.84 9.50 -2.59
C GLY A 222 -6.35 9.48 -2.94
N GLY A 223 -5.48 9.07 -2.00
CA GLY A 223 -4.06 8.89 -2.25
C GLY A 223 -3.67 7.47 -2.65
N PHE A 224 -2.40 7.28 -2.98
CA PHE A 224 -1.80 5.96 -3.27
C PHE A 224 -0.65 5.66 -2.30
N CYS A 225 -0.53 4.40 -1.90
CA CYS A 225 0.48 3.99 -0.93
C CYS A 225 1.83 3.76 -1.61
N LYS A 226 2.89 4.32 -1.02
CA LYS A 226 4.27 4.12 -1.44
C LYS A 226 5.11 3.57 -0.29
N TYR A 227 5.97 2.61 -0.60
CA TYR A 227 6.86 1.98 0.37
C TYR A 227 8.30 1.97 -0.16
N GLY A 228 9.25 2.32 0.70
CA GLY A 228 10.68 2.09 0.46
C GLY A 228 11.14 0.69 0.87
N LEU A 229 12.36 0.30 0.50
CA LEU A 229 12.96 -1.01 0.87
C LEU A 229 12.96 -1.27 2.38
N ASN A 230 13.08 -0.23 3.21
CA ASN A 230 13.04 -0.33 4.68
C ASN A 230 11.62 -0.25 5.25
N GLN A 231 10.59 -0.51 4.44
CA GLN A 231 9.17 -0.37 4.78
C GLN A 231 8.78 1.05 5.23
N THR A 232 9.54 2.06 4.78
CA THR A 232 9.20 3.46 5.00
C THR A 232 7.98 3.82 4.17
N PHE A 233 6.88 4.15 4.84
CA PHE A 233 5.59 4.45 4.23
C PHE A 233 5.50 5.94 3.84
N SER A 234 4.83 6.22 2.72
CA SER A 234 4.36 7.56 2.35
C SER A 234 3.06 7.47 1.56
N CYS A 235 2.20 8.47 1.73
CA CYS A 235 0.95 8.62 0.99
C CYS A 235 1.16 9.61 -0.15
N ILE A 236 0.97 9.17 -1.39
CA ILE A 236 1.04 10.02 -2.59
C ILE A 236 -0.33 10.64 -2.82
N CYS A 237 -0.42 11.96 -2.70
CA CYS A 237 -1.63 12.76 -2.85
C CYS A 237 -1.47 13.74 -4.01
N SER A 238 -2.57 14.34 -4.49
CA SER A 238 -2.54 15.34 -5.57
C SER A 238 -1.73 16.60 -5.26
N ASP A 239 -1.42 16.85 -3.99
CA ASP A 239 -0.67 17.99 -3.49
C ASP A 239 0.74 17.62 -2.99
N GLY A 240 1.16 16.35 -3.08
CA GLY A 240 2.50 15.90 -2.68
C GLY A 240 2.51 14.60 -1.89
N GLN A 241 3.63 14.34 -1.21
CA GLN A 241 3.77 13.19 -0.32
C GLN A 241 3.43 13.56 1.13
N HIS A 242 2.62 12.73 1.77
CA HIS A 242 2.19 12.87 3.16
C HIS A 242 2.59 11.64 3.98
N SER A 243 2.58 11.77 5.31
CA SER A 243 2.98 10.68 6.21
C SER A 243 1.89 9.63 6.46
N SER A 244 0.61 9.96 6.21
CA SER A 244 -0.52 9.07 6.53
C SER A 244 -1.70 9.16 5.56
N ASN A 245 -2.15 10.38 5.22
CA ASN A 245 -3.32 10.61 4.36
C ASN A 245 -3.24 11.96 3.65
N CYS A 246 -4.19 12.24 2.76
CA CYS A 246 -4.26 13.46 1.94
C CYS A 246 -5.00 14.62 2.61
N TYR A 247 -5.37 14.50 3.89
CA TYR A 247 -5.83 15.65 4.65
C TYR A 247 -4.62 16.37 5.22
N ASN A 248 -4.50 17.65 4.86
CA ASN A 248 -3.50 18.52 5.46
C ASN A 248 -3.64 18.49 6.98
N ASN A 249 -2.69 17.87 7.69
CA ASN A 249 -2.38 18.31 9.04
C ASN A 249 -1.69 19.67 8.89
N ASP A 250 -2.52 20.70 8.69
CA ASP A 250 -2.15 22.09 8.52
C ASP A 250 -1.36 22.59 9.74
N ALA A 251 -0.07 22.24 9.81
CA ALA A 251 0.92 22.94 10.63
C ALA A 251 1.03 24.42 10.22
N THR A 252 0.47 24.79 9.06
CA THR A 252 0.22 26.15 8.59
C THR A 252 -0.66 26.95 9.57
N GLY A 253 -1.66 26.35 10.23
CA GLY A 253 -2.50 27.05 11.20
C GLY A 253 -1.69 27.52 12.43
N ALA A 254 -0.79 26.68 12.93
CA ALA A 254 0.07 26.99 14.07
C ALA A 254 1.12 28.06 13.71
N VAL A 255 1.73 27.97 12.52
CA VAL A 255 2.72 28.97 12.04
C VAL A 255 2.05 30.33 11.81
N ILE A 256 0.86 30.37 11.20
CA ILE A 256 0.11 31.62 10.99
C ILE A 256 -0.27 32.24 12.34
N LEU A 257 -0.76 31.44 13.30
CA LEU A 257 -1.09 31.93 14.64
C LEU A 257 0.15 32.48 15.36
N PHE A 258 1.29 31.79 15.27
CA PHE A 258 2.56 32.24 15.86
C PHE A 258 3.05 33.56 15.24
N CYS A 259 2.96 33.69 13.90
CA CYS A 259 3.32 34.93 13.20
C CYS A 259 2.39 36.09 13.57
N VAL A 260 1.07 35.85 13.68
CA VAL A 260 0.09 36.87 14.10
C VAL A 260 0.35 37.32 15.54
N VAL A 261 0.67 36.40 16.45
CA VAL A 261 0.98 36.72 17.85
C VAL A 261 2.28 37.54 17.96
N ILE A 262 3.33 37.17 17.22
CA ILE A 262 4.60 37.91 17.22
C ILE A 262 4.42 39.32 16.63
N LEU A 263 3.74 39.44 15.48
CA LEU A 263 3.52 40.74 14.84
C LEU A 263 2.58 41.64 15.67
N GLY A 264 1.52 41.08 16.25
CA GLY A 264 0.60 41.79 17.14
C GLY A 264 1.26 42.24 18.44
N GLY A 265 2.07 41.38 19.07
CA GLY A 265 2.83 41.69 20.27
C GLY A 265 3.89 42.77 20.03
N GLY A 266 4.64 42.69 18.93
CA GLY A 266 5.59 43.71 18.52
C GLY A 266 4.93 45.07 18.29
N PHE A 267 3.78 45.10 17.59
CA PHE A 267 3.03 46.34 17.36
C PHE A 267 2.49 46.95 18.66
N TYR A 268 2.00 46.11 19.58
CA TYR A 268 1.54 46.55 20.89
C TYR A 268 2.68 47.18 21.72
N LEU A 269 3.85 46.54 21.75
CA LEU A 269 5.02 47.05 22.47
C LEU A 269 5.54 48.37 21.89
N VAL A 270 5.60 48.50 20.55
CA VAL A 270 5.98 49.75 19.88
C VAL A 270 4.98 50.86 20.20
N ARG A 271 3.68 50.57 20.15
CA ARG A 271 2.63 51.56 20.49
C ARG A 271 2.73 51.99 21.96
N ARG A 272 2.97 51.05 22.88
CA ARG A 272 3.15 51.33 24.30
C ARG A 272 4.40 52.18 24.55
N HIS A 273 5.51 51.88 23.88
CA HIS A 273 6.74 52.67 23.98
C HIS A 273 6.54 54.10 23.44
N LYS A 274 5.81 54.26 22.34
CA LYS A 274 5.49 55.56 21.76
C LYS A 274 4.60 56.41 22.69
N LEU A 275 3.62 55.78 23.35
CA LEU A 275 2.75 56.41 24.35
C LEU A 275 3.53 56.78 25.64
N ALA A 276 4.45 55.93 26.08
CA ALA A 276 5.31 56.21 27.23
C ALA A 276 6.26 57.40 26.99
N LEU A 277 6.83 57.51 25.78
CA LEU A 277 7.66 58.64 25.38
C LEU A 277 6.88 59.96 25.30
N GLN A 278 5.58 59.92 24.97
CA GLN A 278 4.72 61.11 24.98
C GLN A 278 4.46 61.62 26.40
N HIS A 279 4.36 60.74 27.39
CA HIS A 279 4.22 61.13 28.80
C HIS A 279 5.50 61.70 29.41
N LEU A 280 6.67 61.27 28.94
CA LEU A 280 7.98 61.80 29.40
C LEU A 280 8.36 63.14 28.75
N GLY A 281 7.64 63.58 27.71
CA GLY A 281 7.89 64.84 27.00
C GLY A 281 7.19 66.08 27.56
N PHE A 282 6.38 65.94 28.63
CA PHE A 282 5.57 67.03 29.20
C PHE A 282 6.05 67.44 30.61
N SER A 283 7.29 67.89 30.71
CA SER A 283 7.77 68.65 31.88
C SER A 283 8.81 69.69 31.46
N ARG A 284 8.35 70.78 30.83
CA ARG A 284 9.10 72.05 30.73
C ARG A 284 8.59 73.05 31.76
N LEU A 285 9.49 73.32 32.71
CA LEU A 285 9.74 74.49 33.57
C LEU A 285 8.72 75.66 33.57
N PRO A 286 8.34 76.19 34.77
CA PRO A 286 7.63 77.45 34.87
C PRO A 286 8.53 78.65 34.58
N THR A 287 8.00 79.56 33.78
CA THR A 287 8.52 80.88 33.43
C THR A 287 8.70 81.78 34.67
N SER A 288 9.93 82.28 34.86
CA SER A 288 10.22 83.48 35.65
C SER A 288 9.86 84.72 34.83
N GLN A 289 9.01 85.59 35.38
CA GLN A 289 8.72 86.92 34.86
C GLN A 289 9.10 87.97 35.92
N LYS A 290 9.81 89.00 35.45
CA LYS A 290 10.41 90.13 36.16
C LYS A 290 9.40 90.95 36.98
N LEU A 291 9.82 91.40 38.17
CA LEU A 291 10.10 92.81 38.45
C LEU A 291 11.23 92.92 39.49
#